data_AF-A0A533VKF9-F1
#
_entry.id   AF-A0A533VKF9-F1
#
_cell.length_a   1.000
_cell.length_b   1.000
_cell.length_c   1.000
_cell.angle_alpha   90.00
_cell.angle_beta   90.00
_cell.angle_gamma   90.00
#
_symmetry.space_group_name_H-M   'P 1'
#
loop_
_entity.id
_entity.type
_entity.pdbx_description
1 polymer ?
#
loop_
_entity_poly.entity_id
_entity_poly.type
_entity_poly.pdbx_seq_one_letter_code
_entity_poly.pdbx_strand_id
1 'polypeptide(L)'
;MKPRSAKTSVMASGAGIAAIAISLLLANMTAQVGALLPADKVGVVGSNLETTPVMTTAAGTSSSDIVLLSGTIKTSNTEDLIIMHTQECSILTNVSLKSSGGSNLVQTSTSFSQEKVWVEIDGKPVAVSSIPSPDNGSVVFCDRTFSVSTNILNQIQMLCGQQINNTCTESNFTSYINTKSTHGFNWAALNVGAGQHTIVVKAHLTVNVSGNGQASVAIGKRTLIVIPTHLAPNASI
;
A
#
# COMPACT_ATOMS: atom_id res chain seq x y z
N MET A 1 -29.98 -35.81 -88.02
CA MET A 1 -29.62 -36.45 -86.73
C MET A 1 -30.49 -35.87 -85.62
N LYS A 2 -31.32 -36.70 -84.98
CA LYS A 2 -32.02 -36.40 -83.71
C LYS A 2 -31.47 -37.40 -82.69
N PRO A 3 -31.14 -37.01 -81.45
CA PRO A 3 -32.13 -37.16 -80.38
C PRO A 3 -32.07 -36.10 -79.23
N ARG A 4 -33.20 -36.02 -78.49
CA ARG A 4 -33.41 -35.88 -77.02
C ARG A 4 -32.66 -34.79 -76.21
N SER A 5 -33.36 -33.85 -75.56
CA SER A 5 -34.20 -33.95 -74.33
C SER A 5 -33.43 -34.10 -73.02
N ALA A 6 -33.51 -33.09 -72.14
CA ALA A 6 -33.95 -33.26 -70.75
C ALA A 6 -34.28 -31.91 -70.09
N LYS A 7 -35.47 -31.86 -69.47
CA LYS A 7 -35.87 -30.86 -68.46
C LYS A 7 -35.26 -31.27 -67.11
N THR A 8 -34.80 -30.31 -66.32
CA THR A 8 -34.96 -30.40 -64.86
C THR A 8 -35.04 -29.00 -64.24
N SER A 9 -36.20 -28.72 -63.66
CA SER A 9 -36.47 -27.66 -62.69
C SER A 9 -35.93 -28.06 -61.32
N VAL A 10 -35.29 -27.14 -60.59
CA VAL A 10 -35.36 -27.12 -59.12
C VAL A 10 -35.55 -25.67 -58.67
N MET A 11 -36.70 -25.44 -58.04
CA MET A 11 -37.04 -24.29 -57.20
C MET A 11 -36.13 -24.24 -55.96
N ALA A 12 -35.68 -23.04 -55.60
CA ALA A 12 -35.55 -22.62 -54.20
C ALA A 12 -35.55 -21.08 -54.19
N SER A 13 -36.69 -20.40 -53.99
CA SER A 13 -37.09 -19.76 -52.71
C SER A 13 -35.86 -19.19 -51.96
N GLY A 14 -35.63 -17.88 -51.89
CA GLY A 14 -36.56 -16.87 -51.42
C GLY A 14 -36.40 -16.68 -49.91
N ALA A 15 -35.36 -15.94 -49.48
CA ALA A 15 -35.20 -15.40 -48.12
C ALA A 15 -34.00 -14.44 -48.06
N GLY A 16 -34.08 -13.33 -48.78
CA GLY A 16 -33.23 -12.16 -48.55
C GLY A 16 -34.14 -11.01 -48.16
N ILE A 17 -33.74 -10.22 -47.15
CA ILE A 17 -34.48 -9.09 -46.53
C ILE A 17 -35.27 -9.49 -45.27
N ALA A 18 -34.55 -9.90 -44.21
CA ALA A 18 -35.06 -9.85 -42.82
C ALA A 18 -33.93 -9.84 -41.78
N ALA A 19 -32.78 -9.20 -42.06
CA ALA A 19 -31.60 -9.28 -41.18
C ALA A 19 -30.99 -7.92 -40.77
N ILE A 20 -31.65 -6.78 -41.04
CA ILE A 20 -31.05 -5.45 -40.79
C ILE A 20 -31.85 -4.62 -39.75
N ALA A 21 -33.03 -5.07 -39.32
CA ALA A 21 -33.86 -4.32 -38.35
C ALA A 21 -33.72 -4.75 -36.88
N ILE A 22 -32.97 -5.83 -36.58
CA ILE A 22 -32.80 -6.34 -35.20
C ILE A 22 -31.54 -5.75 -34.51
N SER A 23 -30.63 -5.14 -35.27
CA SER A 23 -29.36 -4.61 -34.74
C SER A 23 -29.47 -3.24 -34.05
N LEU A 24 -30.62 -2.55 -34.17
CA LEU A 24 -30.82 -1.18 -33.67
C LEU A 24 -31.69 -1.09 -32.40
N LEU A 25 -32.18 -2.23 -31.87
CA LEU A 25 -32.94 -2.27 -30.61
C LEU A 25 -32.13 -2.73 -29.38
N LEU A 26 -30.86 -3.09 -29.55
CA LEU A 26 -29.99 -3.56 -28.46
C LEU A 26 -29.03 -2.47 -27.91
N ALA A 27 -29.08 -1.24 -28.42
CA ALA A 27 -28.14 -0.18 -28.02
C ALA A 27 -28.65 0.76 -26.91
N ASN A 28 -29.90 0.64 -26.45
CA ASN A 28 -30.52 1.61 -25.54
C ASN A 28 -30.95 1.05 -24.16
N MET A 29 -30.34 -0.04 -23.69
CA MET A 29 -30.63 -0.57 -22.34
C MET A 29 -29.36 -0.89 -21.54
N THR A 30 -28.48 0.09 -21.35
CA THR A 30 -27.79 0.21 -20.06
C THR A 30 -28.54 1.26 -19.26
N ALA A 31 -29.62 0.77 -18.65
CA ALA A 31 -30.45 1.51 -17.74
C ALA A 31 -29.58 2.18 -16.67
N GLN A 32 -29.71 3.50 -16.61
CA GLN A 32 -29.38 4.34 -15.48
C GLN A 32 -30.28 3.94 -14.31
N VAL A 33 -29.96 2.82 -13.65
CA VAL A 33 -30.58 2.40 -12.40
C VAL A 33 -29.69 2.88 -11.27
N GLY A 34 -29.70 4.19 -11.05
CA GLY A 34 -29.39 4.77 -9.75
C GLY A 34 -30.51 4.42 -8.78
N ALA A 35 -30.71 3.14 -8.49
CA ALA A 35 -31.65 2.72 -7.46
C ALA A 35 -31.20 3.33 -6.12
N LEU A 36 -32.13 3.94 -5.40
CA LEU A 36 -32.03 4.30 -3.99
C LEU A 36 -31.83 3.01 -3.17
N LEU A 37 -30.62 2.46 -3.19
CA LEU A 37 -30.21 1.42 -2.25
C LEU A 37 -29.79 2.13 -0.96
N PRO A 38 -30.13 1.61 0.22
CA PRO A 38 -29.67 2.14 1.50
C PRO A 38 -28.15 2.33 1.53
N ALA A 39 -27.67 3.27 2.35
CA ALA A 39 -26.24 3.41 2.56
C ALA A 39 -25.67 2.13 3.18
N ASP A 40 -24.72 1.50 2.50
CA ASP A 40 -24.17 0.20 2.89
C ASP A 40 -22.88 0.38 3.72
N LYS A 41 -22.68 -0.48 4.73
CA LYS A 41 -21.39 -0.56 5.44
C LYS A 41 -20.40 -1.35 4.60
N VAL A 42 -19.14 -0.91 4.58
CA VAL A 42 -18.07 -1.63 3.88
C VAL A 42 -17.18 -2.34 4.88
N GLY A 43 -16.91 -3.62 4.66
CA GLY A 43 -15.90 -4.40 5.38
C GLY A 43 -14.98 -5.08 4.37
N VAL A 44 -13.69 -4.76 4.41
CA VAL A 44 -12.66 -5.39 3.55
C VAL A 44 -11.58 -5.97 4.44
N VAL A 45 -11.11 -7.16 4.08
CA VAL A 45 -10.01 -7.84 4.77
C VAL A 45 -8.93 -8.22 3.79
N GLY A 46 -7.68 -8.20 4.24
CA GLY A 46 -6.53 -8.61 3.46
C GLY A 46 -5.52 -9.33 4.34
N SER A 47 -4.84 -10.32 3.76
CA SER A 47 -3.82 -11.12 4.46
C SER A 47 -2.55 -11.33 3.65
N ASN A 48 -2.50 -10.84 2.41
CA ASN A 48 -1.29 -10.88 1.60
C ASN A 48 -0.18 -10.11 2.33
N LEU A 49 1.03 -10.67 2.31
CA LEU A 49 2.19 -9.98 2.87
C LEU A 49 2.67 -8.96 1.83
N GLU A 50 2.45 -7.68 2.10
CA GLU A 50 3.18 -6.65 1.35
C GLU A 50 4.53 -6.47 2.03
N THR A 51 5.59 -6.47 1.25
CA THR A 51 6.90 -6.11 1.78
C THR A 51 7.41 -4.93 0.97
N THR A 52 8.22 -4.10 1.60
CA THR A 52 9.21 -3.33 0.83
C THR A 52 9.90 -4.30 -0.12
N PRO A 53 9.95 -4.04 -1.44
CA PRO A 53 10.63 -4.93 -2.38
C PRO A 53 12.15 -5.06 -2.12
N VAL A 54 12.66 -4.41 -1.06
CA VAL A 54 14.07 -4.15 -0.91
C VAL A 54 14.44 -4.21 0.57
N MET A 55 15.01 -5.35 0.96
CA MET A 55 16.05 -5.36 2.01
C MET A 55 17.19 -4.48 1.48
N THR A 56 17.20 -3.19 1.82
CA THR A 56 18.17 -2.25 1.27
C THR A 56 19.37 -2.12 2.17
N THR A 57 20.54 -2.06 1.55
CA THR A 57 21.80 -1.59 2.15
C THR A 57 22.10 -0.13 1.79
N ALA A 58 21.19 0.55 1.06
CA ALA A 58 21.41 1.87 0.49
C ALA A 58 20.57 2.95 1.17
N ALA A 59 21.22 4.04 1.58
CA ALA A 59 20.60 5.24 2.15
C ALA A 59 19.54 5.83 1.20
N GLY A 60 18.40 6.26 1.76
CA GLY A 60 17.38 7.02 1.03
C GLY A 60 16.52 6.23 0.03
N THR A 61 16.29 4.93 0.25
CA THR A 61 15.42 4.13 -0.62
C THR A 61 13.97 4.15 -0.12
N SER A 62 13.00 4.30 -1.02
CA SER A 62 11.57 4.20 -0.68
C SER A 62 10.83 3.30 -1.68
N SER A 63 9.71 2.73 -1.26
CA SER A 63 8.79 2.02 -2.14
C SER A 63 8.00 3.01 -3.01
N SER A 64 7.40 2.52 -4.09
CA SER A 64 6.22 3.20 -4.65
C SER A 64 5.06 3.12 -3.65
N ASP A 65 4.04 3.94 -3.85
CA ASP A 65 2.79 3.80 -3.09
C ASP A 65 2.13 2.47 -3.41
N ILE A 66 1.66 1.78 -2.38
CA ILE A 66 1.06 0.43 -2.46
C ILE A 66 -0.40 0.54 -2.05
N VAL A 67 -1.30 -0.01 -2.85
CA VAL A 67 -2.71 -0.16 -2.45
C VAL A 67 -2.82 -1.34 -1.50
N LEU A 68 -3.30 -1.07 -0.28
CA LEU A 68 -3.44 -2.09 0.75
C LEU A 68 -4.80 -2.77 0.74
N LEU A 69 -5.86 -1.96 0.68
CA LEU A 69 -7.25 -2.39 0.67
C LEU A 69 -8.05 -1.43 -0.20
N SER A 70 -9.08 -1.93 -0.86
CA SER A 70 -10.04 -1.10 -1.58
C SER A 70 -11.45 -1.65 -1.42
N GLY A 71 -12.42 -0.75 -1.30
CA GLY A 71 -13.83 -1.09 -1.25
C GLY A 71 -14.67 0.07 -1.76
N THR A 72 -15.91 -0.20 -2.14
CA THR A 72 -16.85 0.81 -2.61
C THR A 72 -17.99 0.99 -1.62
N ILE A 73 -18.32 2.23 -1.29
CA ILE A 73 -19.47 2.57 -0.46
C ILE A 73 -20.49 3.35 -1.29
N LYS A 74 -21.77 3.20 -0.96
CA LYS A 74 -22.83 4.00 -1.55
C LYS A 74 -23.47 4.88 -0.48
N THR A 75 -23.68 6.14 -0.81
CA THR A 75 -24.31 7.17 0.02
C THR A 75 -25.56 7.65 -0.71
N SER A 76 -26.72 7.61 -0.05
CA SER A 76 -28.01 8.02 -0.64
C SER A 76 -28.23 9.54 -0.63
N ASN A 77 -27.52 10.22 0.26
CA ASN A 77 -27.51 11.66 0.53
C ASN A 77 -26.08 12.04 0.93
N THR A 78 -25.84 13.33 1.19
CA THR A 78 -24.59 13.75 1.81
C THR A 78 -24.47 13.13 3.21
N GLU A 79 -23.37 12.43 3.47
CA GLU A 79 -23.11 11.68 4.70
C GLU A 79 -21.68 11.92 5.19
N ASP A 80 -21.44 11.77 6.48
CA ASP A 80 -20.07 11.67 7.01
C ASP A 80 -19.65 10.20 7.07
N LEU A 81 -18.38 9.91 6.86
CA LEU A 81 -17.84 8.56 6.92
C LEU A 81 -16.82 8.44 8.05
N ILE A 82 -16.98 7.42 8.89
CA ILE A 82 -15.91 6.94 9.77
C ILE A 82 -15.23 5.78 9.07
N ILE A 83 -13.92 5.93 8.84
CA ILE A 83 -13.09 4.96 8.15
C ILE A 83 -12.09 4.41 9.14
N MET A 84 -12.22 3.14 9.49
CA MET A 84 -11.38 2.46 10.47
C MET A 84 -10.47 1.48 9.74
N HIS A 85 -9.17 1.66 9.87
CA HIS A 85 -8.17 0.74 9.35
C HIS A 85 -7.37 0.15 10.48
N THR A 86 -7.16 -1.16 10.46
CA THR A 86 -6.21 -1.84 11.36
C THR A 86 -5.33 -2.77 10.55
N GLN A 87 -4.06 -2.88 10.93
CA GLN A 87 -3.13 -3.80 10.28
C GLN A 87 -1.95 -4.22 11.16
N GLU A 88 -1.34 -5.33 10.79
CA GLU A 88 -0.02 -5.75 11.28
C GLU A 88 1.08 -5.00 10.52
N CYS A 89 2.01 -4.39 11.24
CA CYS A 89 3.30 -3.94 10.71
C CYS A 89 4.44 -4.74 11.36
N SER A 90 5.41 -5.15 10.54
CA SER A 90 6.68 -5.71 10.98
C SER A 90 7.83 -4.82 10.51
N ILE A 91 8.76 -4.51 11.41
CA ILE A 91 9.97 -3.76 11.11
C ILE A 91 11.18 -4.60 11.45
N LEU A 92 12.10 -4.67 10.48
CA LEU A 92 13.42 -5.23 10.62
C LEU A 92 14.45 -4.11 10.50
N THR A 93 15.35 -4.03 11.47
CA THR A 93 16.52 -3.15 11.42
C THR A 93 17.75 -3.95 11.84
N ASN A 94 18.78 -3.88 11.01
CA ASN A 94 20.08 -4.49 11.23
C ASN A 94 21.16 -3.42 11.13
N VAL A 95 22.07 -3.39 12.09
CA VAL A 95 23.29 -2.56 12.03
C VAL A 95 24.50 -3.48 12.10
N SER A 96 25.50 -3.16 11.30
CA SER A 96 26.77 -3.86 11.22
C SER A 96 27.93 -2.86 11.27
N LEU A 97 28.91 -3.17 12.10
CA LEU A 97 30.15 -2.41 12.26
C LEU A 97 31.32 -3.37 12.10
N LYS A 98 32.40 -2.89 11.50
CA LYS A 98 33.65 -3.64 11.32
C LYS A 98 34.81 -2.72 11.62
N SER A 99 35.80 -3.20 12.38
CA SER A 99 37.01 -2.44 12.71
C SER A 99 37.71 -1.92 11.43
N SER A 100 38.21 -0.70 11.47
CA SER A 100 38.79 0.03 10.32
C SER A 100 40.26 0.39 10.54
N GLY A 101 40.94 -0.25 11.51
CA GLY A 101 42.39 -0.13 11.70
C GLY A 101 42.90 1.19 12.29
N GLY A 102 42.03 2.07 12.79
CA GLY A 102 42.42 3.37 13.38
C GLY A 102 41.97 3.53 14.83
N SER A 103 42.88 3.94 15.72
CA SER A 103 42.72 3.88 17.19
C SER A 103 41.51 4.61 17.78
N ASN A 104 41.13 5.72 17.16
CA ASN A 104 40.07 6.61 17.64
C ASN A 104 38.97 6.82 16.60
N LEU A 105 38.92 5.98 15.56
CA LEU A 105 37.86 6.07 14.57
C LEU A 105 36.57 5.53 15.20
N VAL A 106 35.59 6.41 15.36
CA VAL A 106 34.23 6.02 15.75
C VAL A 106 33.53 5.46 14.53
N GLN A 107 32.95 4.28 14.70
CA GLN A 107 32.22 3.59 13.66
C GLN A 107 30.75 3.70 13.97
N THR A 108 29.97 4.16 12.99
CA THR A 108 28.53 4.36 13.14
C THR A 108 27.81 3.60 12.04
N SER A 109 26.75 2.89 12.43
CA SER A 109 25.81 2.27 11.52
C SER A 109 24.41 2.57 12.04
N THR A 110 23.54 3.01 11.14
CA THR A 110 22.16 3.40 11.44
C THR A 110 21.24 2.80 10.41
N SER A 111 20.16 2.19 10.86
CA SER A 111 19.11 1.64 10.02
C SER A 111 17.77 2.21 10.45
N PHE A 112 17.06 2.79 9.48
CA PHE A 112 15.73 3.37 9.64
C PHE A 112 14.74 2.67 8.72
N SER A 113 13.56 2.44 9.25
CA SER A 113 12.42 1.83 8.58
C SER A 113 11.14 2.54 9.02
N GLN A 114 10.24 2.84 8.09
CA GLN A 114 8.96 3.46 8.39
C GLN A 114 7.86 3.01 7.41
N GLU A 115 6.65 2.87 7.93
CA GLU A 115 5.42 2.80 7.17
C GLU A 115 4.55 4.03 7.42
N LYS A 116 4.15 4.69 6.33
CA LYS A 116 3.07 5.69 6.33
C LYS A 116 1.84 5.11 5.65
N VAL A 117 0.66 5.37 6.21
CA VAL A 117 -0.63 4.92 5.70
C VAL A 117 -1.56 6.12 5.55
N TRP A 118 -2.37 6.13 4.49
CA TRP A 118 -3.45 7.11 4.30
C TRP A 118 -4.64 6.46 3.60
N VAL A 119 -5.76 7.17 3.64
CA VAL A 119 -6.99 6.78 2.94
C VAL A 119 -7.29 7.79 1.84
N GLU A 120 -7.74 7.31 0.70
CA GLU A 120 -8.32 8.10 -0.37
C GLU A 120 -9.80 7.79 -0.58
N ILE A 121 -10.58 8.82 -0.86
CA ILE A 121 -11.95 8.73 -1.39
C ILE A 121 -11.93 9.29 -2.79
N ASP A 122 -12.31 8.48 -3.78
CA ASP A 122 -12.34 8.86 -5.20
C ASP A 122 -11.00 9.47 -5.69
N GLY A 123 -9.89 8.90 -5.21
CA GLY A 123 -8.53 9.33 -5.53
C GLY A 123 -8.04 10.58 -4.79
N LYS A 124 -8.80 11.11 -3.82
CA LYS A 124 -8.40 12.26 -3.00
C LYS A 124 -8.09 11.83 -1.56
N PRO A 125 -6.95 12.21 -0.99
CA PRO A 125 -6.62 11.91 0.40
C PRO A 125 -7.66 12.47 1.38
N VAL A 126 -7.98 11.69 2.42
CA VAL A 126 -8.81 12.12 3.54
C VAL A 126 -7.89 12.75 4.60
N ALA A 127 -7.99 14.06 4.78
CA ALA A 127 -7.20 14.77 5.79
C ALA A 127 -7.51 14.26 7.21
N VAL A 128 -6.48 14.23 8.07
CA VAL A 128 -6.64 13.96 9.51
C VAL A 128 -7.01 15.24 10.26
N SER A 129 -6.39 16.36 9.89
CA SER A 129 -6.73 17.71 10.36
C SER A 129 -6.97 18.65 9.17
N SER A 130 -7.98 19.52 9.27
CA SER A 130 -8.23 20.63 8.33
C SER A 130 -7.77 22.00 8.82
N ILE A 131 -7.24 22.10 10.05
CA ILE A 131 -6.71 23.34 10.62
C ILE A 131 -5.19 23.26 10.75
N PRO A 132 -4.44 24.32 10.37
CA PRO A 132 -4.89 25.57 9.71
C PRO A 132 -5.21 25.38 8.22
N SER A 133 -4.85 24.23 7.66
CA SER A 133 -5.17 23.79 6.31
C SER A 133 -5.22 22.26 6.28
N PRO A 134 -5.98 21.64 5.37
CA PRO A 134 -5.99 20.19 5.20
C PRO A 134 -4.59 19.60 5.06
N ASP A 135 -4.26 18.64 5.92
CA ASP A 135 -3.07 17.82 5.78
C ASP A 135 -3.23 16.77 4.65
N ASN A 136 -2.18 15.96 4.44
CA ASN A 136 -2.17 14.94 3.40
C ASN A 136 -2.82 13.61 3.83
N GLY A 137 -3.47 13.56 4.99
CA GLY A 137 -4.16 12.37 5.50
C GLY A 137 -3.25 11.24 6.00
N SER A 138 -1.93 11.41 5.93
CA SER A 138 -0.98 10.32 6.23
C SER A 138 -0.67 10.22 7.71
N VAL A 139 -0.61 8.98 8.21
CA VAL A 139 -0.21 8.65 9.58
C VAL A 139 0.87 7.58 9.56
N VAL A 140 1.76 7.59 10.55
CA VAL A 140 2.81 6.58 10.70
C VAL A 140 2.27 5.44 11.55
N PHE A 141 2.19 4.24 10.97
CA PHE A 141 1.77 3.05 11.71
C PHE A 141 2.91 2.48 12.53
N CYS A 142 4.11 2.46 11.95
CA CYS A 142 5.30 1.96 12.60
C CYS A 142 6.52 2.67 12.03
N ASP A 143 7.47 3.02 12.90
CA ASP A 143 8.82 3.38 12.51
C ASP A 143 9.84 2.89 13.53
N ARG A 144 11.09 2.80 13.07
CA ARG A 144 12.23 2.54 13.95
C ARG A 144 13.47 3.15 13.33
N THR A 145 14.21 3.87 14.16
CA THR A 145 15.64 4.13 13.95
C THR A 145 16.42 3.27 14.92
N PHE A 146 17.35 2.46 14.41
CA PHE A 146 18.32 1.73 15.22
C PHE A 146 19.72 2.17 14.83
N SER A 147 20.49 2.68 15.80
CA SER A 147 21.84 3.19 15.58
C SER A 147 22.80 2.65 16.62
N VAL A 148 23.98 2.27 16.19
CA VAL A 148 25.10 1.94 17.07
C VAL A 148 26.32 2.73 16.62
N SER A 149 26.95 3.39 17.58
CA SER A 149 28.18 4.15 17.38
C SER A 149 29.20 3.74 18.43
N THR A 150 30.38 3.28 18.00
CA THR A 150 31.43 2.85 18.92
C THR A 150 32.81 2.87 18.27
N ASN A 151 33.86 3.04 19.08
CA ASN A 151 35.26 2.84 18.70
C ASN A 151 35.84 1.55 19.29
N ILE A 152 35.07 0.77 20.08
CA ILE A 152 35.57 -0.39 20.82
C ILE A 152 36.13 -1.47 19.89
N LEU A 153 35.55 -1.64 18.70
CA LEU A 153 36.01 -2.61 17.71
C LEU A 153 37.44 -2.29 17.23
N ASN A 154 37.76 -1.00 17.08
CA ASN A 154 39.11 -0.56 16.75
C ASN A 154 40.08 -0.73 17.92
N GLN A 155 39.64 -0.46 19.15
CA GLN A 155 40.46 -0.67 20.35
C GLN A 155 40.79 -2.16 20.54
N ILE A 156 39.82 -3.05 20.37
CA ILE A 156 40.02 -4.51 20.43
C ILE A 156 41.02 -4.95 19.35
N GLN A 157 40.86 -4.49 18.10
CA GLN A 157 41.78 -4.84 17.00
C GLN A 157 43.23 -4.39 17.30
N MET A 158 43.41 -3.19 17.85
CA MET A 158 44.75 -2.70 18.23
C MET A 158 45.38 -3.48 19.37
N LEU A 159 44.63 -3.71 20.46
CA LEU A 159 45.13 -4.46 21.62
C LEU A 159 45.55 -5.87 21.22
N CYS A 160 44.77 -6.49 20.33
CA CYS A 160 45.09 -7.78 19.76
C CYS A 160 46.39 -7.71 18.92
N GLY A 161 46.53 -6.69 18.06
CA GLY A 161 47.73 -6.52 17.22
C GLY A 161 49.03 -6.23 17.97
N GLN A 162 48.94 -5.84 19.26
CA GLN A 162 50.11 -5.66 20.13
C GLN A 162 50.60 -6.96 20.76
N GLN A 163 49.90 -8.09 20.60
CA GLN A 163 50.38 -9.39 21.05
C GLN A 163 51.38 -10.00 20.05
N ILE A 164 52.54 -10.42 20.56
CA ILE A 164 53.59 -11.08 19.77
C ILE A 164 53.02 -12.37 19.15
N ASN A 165 53.22 -12.54 17.84
CA ASN A 165 52.76 -13.68 17.03
C ASN A 165 51.24 -13.85 16.85
N ASN A 166 50.43 -12.80 17.08
CA ASN A 166 48.99 -12.88 16.85
C ASN A 166 48.58 -12.27 15.50
N THR A 167 47.76 -12.98 14.72
CA THR A 167 47.14 -12.44 13.50
C THR A 167 45.70 -12.08 13.84
N CYS A 168 45.43 -10.80 14.03
CA CYS A 168 44.12 -10.34 14.45
C CYS A 168 43.24 -10.06 13.22
N THR A 169 42.16 -10.84 13.11
CA THR A 169 41.11 -10.60 12.13
C THR A 169 40.31 -9.33 12.48
N GLU A 170 39.56 -8.82 11.50
CA GLU A 170 38.66 -7.69 11.72
C GLU A 170 37.65 -8.01 12.83
N SER A 171 37.51 -7.12 13.80
CA SER A 171 36.47 -7.21 14.84
C SER A 171 35.17 -6.67 14.26
N ASN A 172 34.08 -7.43 14.42
CA ASN A 172 32.77 -7.06 13.90
C ASN A 172 31.72 -7.00 15.01
N PHE A 173 30.70 -6.19 14.78
CA PHE A 173 29.49 -6.17 15.57
C PHE A 173 28.33 -6.21 14.59
N THR A 174 27.40 -7.14 14.80
CA THR A 174 26.14 -7.17 14.07
C THR A 174 25.02 -7.31 15.06
N SER A 175 24.04 -6.42 14.98
CA SER A 175 22.83 -6.50 15.78
C SER A 175 21.62 -6.43 14.89
N TYR A 176 20.63 -7.23 15.26
CA TYR A 176 19.42 -7.47 14.49
C TYR A 176 18.23 -7.32 15.42
N ILE A 177 17.28 -6.48 15.01
CA ILE A 177 16.01 -6.29 15.73
C ILE A 177 14.89 -6.51 14.73
N ASN A 178 13.98 -7.43 15.08
CA ASN A 178 12.73 -7.64 14.37
C ASN A 178 11.59 -7.50 15.36
N THR A 179 10.60 -6.69 15.00
CA THR A 179 9.38 -6.52 15.80
C THR A 179 8.17 -6.59 14.90
N LYS A 180 7.10 -7.16 15.44
CA LYS A 180 5.77 -7.16 14.82
C LYS A 180 4.75 -6.61 15.80
N SER A 181 3.89 -5.72 15.32
CA SER A 181 2.83 -5.09 16.11
C SER A 181 1.59 -4.87 15.26
N THR A 182 0.44 -4.74 15.92
CA THR A 182 -0.83 -4.39 15.27
C THR A 182 -1.17 -2.95 15.61
N HIS A 183 -1.51 -2.16 14.60
CA HIS A 183 -1.85 -0.75 14.71
C HIS A 183 -3.22 -0.48 14.11
N GLY A 184 -3.83 0.62 14.53
CA GLY A 184 -5.11 1.07 14.00
C GLY A 184 -5.22 2.58 14.03
N PHE A 185 -5.90 3.13 13.03
CA PHE A 185 -6.20 4.55 12.95
C PHE A 185 -7.57 4.76 12.31
N ASN A 186 -8.22 5.86 12.68
CA ASN A 186 -9.54 6.23 12.20
C ASN A 186 -9.47 7.57 11.48
N TRP A 187 -10.04 7.65 10.28
CA TRP A 187 -10.26 8.89 9.56
C TRP A 187 -11.75 9.25 9.61
N ALA A 188 -12.02 10.56 9.60
CA ALA A 188 -13.36 11.11 9.43
C ALA A 188 -13.40 11.89 8.13
N ALA A 189 -14.24 11.47 7.19
CA ALA A 189 -14.51 12.22 5.97
C ALA A 189 -15.87 12.90 6.10
N LEU A 190 -15.89 14.23 6.13
CA LEU A 190 -17.11 15.00 6.30
C LEU A 190 -17.76 15.31 4.95
N ASN A 191 -19.09 15.34 4.93
CA ASN A 191 -19.90 15.76 3.80
C ASN A 191 -19.56 15.03 2.48
N VAL A 192 -19.36 13.71 2.54
CA VAL A 192 -19.23 12.88 1.34
C VAL A 192 -20.57 12.92 0.61
N GLY A 193 -20.57 13.38 -0.65
CA GLY A 193 -21.79 13.58 -1.42
C GLY A 193 -22.60 12.30 -1.64
N ALA A 194 -23.79 12.42 -2.24
CA ALA A 194 -24.56 11.25 -2.64
C ALA A 194 -23.91 10.58 -3.87
N GLY A 195 -23.80 9.26 -3.86
CA GLY A 195 -23.24 8.51 -4.97
C GLY A 195 -22.56 7.20 -4.56
N GLN A 196 -21.82 6.63 -5.50
CA GLN A 196 -20.91 5.52 -5.25
C GLN A 196 -19.50 6.06 -5.14
N HIS A 197 -18.83 5.77 -4.02
CA HIS A 197 -17.50 6.24 -3.69
C HIS A 197 -16.53 5.08 -3.56
N THR A 198 -15.32 5.25 -4.08
CA THR A 198 -14.25 4.27 -3.93
C THR A 198 -13.33 4.68 -2.79
N ILE A 199 -13.23 3.82 -1.79
CA ILE A 199 -12.34 3.98 -0.65
C ILE A 199 -11.08 3.13 -0.90
N VAL A 200 -9.91 3.75 -0.80
CA VAL A 200 -8.63 3.08 -1.01
C VAL A 200 -7.71 3.38 0.17
N VAL A 201 -7.23 2.34 0.84
CA VAL A 201 -6.15 2.46 1.82
C VAL A 201 -4.84 2.28 1.07
N LYS A 202 -3.92 3.23 1.22
CA LYS A 202 -2.58 3.18 0.64
C LYS A 202 -1.51 3.24 1.72
N ALA A 203 -0.35 2.69 1.39
CA ALA A 203 0.85 2.84 2.20
C ALA A 203 2.07 3.22 1.38
N HIS A 204 3.01 3.87 2.06
CA HIS A 204 4.32 4.21 1.56
C HIS A 204 5.36 3.72 2.56
N LEU A 205 6.35 2.99 2.07
CA LEU A 205 7.37 2.39 2.90
C LEU A 205 8.72 3.06 2.64
N THR A 206 9.37 3.51 3.71
CA THR A 206 10.64 4.22 3.64
C THR A 206 11.71 3.45 4.40
N VAL A 207 12.87 3.29 3.79
CA VAL A 207 14.04 2.66 4.42
C VAL A 207 15.28 3.51 4.20
N ASN A 208 16.05 3.75 5.26
CA ASN A 208 17.28 4.53 5.17
C ASN A 208 18.37 3.89 6.00
N VAL A 209 19.44 3.45 5.34
CA VAL A 209 20.59 2.82 5.99
C VAL A 209 21.83 3.69 5.78
N SER A 210 22.53 4.03 6.86
CA SER A 210 23.87 4.61 6.80
C SER A 210 24.89 3.67 7.45
N GLY A 211 26.07 3.52 6.83
CA GLY A 211 27.05 2.51 7.21
C GLY A 211 26.70 1.13 6.65
N ASN A 212 27.19 0.06 7.30
CA ASN A 212 26.86 -1.30 6.91
C ASN A 212 25.63 -1.75 7.70
N GLY A 213 24.52 -2.03 7.04
CA GLY A 213 23.27 -2.38 7.73
C GLY A 213 22.20 -2.79 6.73
N GLN A 214 21.04 -3.18 7.26
CA GLN A 214 19.85 -3.49 6.47
C GLN A 214 18.61 -3.00 7.18
N ALA A 215 17.61 -2.57 6.42
CA ALA A 215 16.32 -2.18 6.94
C ALA A 215 15.22 -2.70 6.03
N SER A 216 14.11 -3.15 6.61
CA SER A 216 12.90 -3.48 5.87
C SER A 216 11.64 -3.27 6.71
N VAL A 217 10.53 -3.14 5.98
CA VAL A 217 9.18 -3.03 6.53
C VAL A 217 8.27 -4.01 5.78
N ALA A 218 7.40 -4.69 6.52
CA ALA A 218 6.43 -5.64 6.00
C ALA A 218 5.05 -5.43 6.63
N ILE A 219 4.01 -5.53 5.81
CA ILE A 219 2.60 -5.34 6.16
C ILE A 219 1.92 -6.69 6.09
N GLY A 220 1.31 -7.10 7.20
CA GLY A 220 0.64 -8.40 7.32
C GLY A 220 -0.88 -8.30 7.17
N LYS A 221 -1.58 -8.97 8.10
CA LYS A 221 -3.05 -8.98 8.14
C LYS A 221 -3.61 -7.59 8.38
N ARG A 222 -4.72 -7.26 7.73
CA ARG A 222 -5.32 -5.93 7.75
C ARG A 222 -6.82 -5.96 7.49
N THR A 223 -7.52 -4.98 8.06
CA THR A 223 -8.96 -4.81 7.91
C THR A 223 -9.31 -3.34 7.71
N LEU A 224 -10.30 -3.09 6.86
CA LEU A 224 -10.90 -1.80 6.61
C LEU A 224 -12.39 -1.90 6.90
N ILE A 225 -12.91 -0.99 7.70
CA ILE A 225 -14.34 -0.87 7.97
C ILE A 225 -14.75 0.58 7.73
N VAL A 226 -15.77 0.79 6.90
CA VAL A 226 -16.32 2.12 6.60
C VAL A 226 -17.78 2.16 6.99
N ILE A 227 -18.14 3.16 7.79
CA ILE A 227 -19.49 3.33 8.34
C ILE A 227 -19.99 4.75 8.04
N PRO A 228 -21.13 4.90 7.35
CA PRO A 228 -21.85 6.16 7.28
C PRO A 228 -22.32 6.60 8.66
N THR A 229 -22.19 7.89 8.96
CA THR A 229 -22.61 8.50 10.21
C THR A 229 -23.09 9.93 9.96
N HIS A 230 -23.79 10.48 10.94
CA HIS A 230 -24.13 11.90 11.00
C HIS A 230 -23.33 12.50 12.15
N LEU A 231 -22.14 13.03 11.86
CA LEU A 231 -21.43 13.86 12.83
C LEU A 231 -22.16 15.21 12.87
N ALA A 232 -22.16 15.87 14.04
CA ALA A 232 -23.07 16.99 14.29
C ALA A 232 -22.99 18.08 13.19
N PRO A 233 -24.14 18.65 12.77
CA PRO A 233 -24.16 19.69 11.76
C PRO A 233 -23.42 20.90 12.34
N ASN A 234 -22.37 21.34 11.66
CA ASN A 234 -21.42 22.41 12.04
C ASN A 234 -20.16 22.00 12.81
N ALA A 235 -19.73 20.75 12.77
CA ALA A 235 -18.31 20.46 13.01
C ALA A 235 -17.49 20.89 11.77
N SER A 236 -17.38 22.20 11.53
CA SER A 236 -16.21 22.72 10.83
C SER A 236 -15.02 22.40 11.72
N ILE A 237 -14.12 21.53 11.25
CA ILE A 237 -12.76 21.50 11.78
C ILE A 237 -12.06 22.68 11.11
#